data_AF-A0A1F7MUR0-F1
#
_entry.id   AF-A0A1F7MUR0-F1
#
_cell.length_a   1.000
_cell.length_b   1.000
_cell.length_c   1.000
_cell.angle_alpha   90.00
_cell.angle_beta   90.00
_cell.angle_gamma   90.00
#
_symmetry.space_group_name_H-M   'P 1'
#
loop_
_entity.id
_entity.type
_entity.pdbx_description
1 polymer ?
#
loop_
_entity_poly.entity_id
_entity_poly.type
_entity_poly.pdbx_seq_one_letter_code
_entity_poly.pdbx_strand_id
1 'polypeptide(L)'
;MRGFELPRLVRLAAPPGAIAAGPRDGRLQVVDALHKAPYRRLATGEYLWRPPYPRGEPRRRPVRPNAQGHFDHLRPGTPAFSAAATFAAAACVLDIWEHYLGRRLRLRLNPRQRRFELIPRVPRLGDNAYSGVGYVEFGFADADPRQPYCENLDVVAHEVGHHILRAVIGRTPAGEAAFEHQAHVEAAADLVSLVAVLHFDRVVAHLLEQTRGKLHSRNVASRIGEFRSEWSGRLEARTAFHDKRLADVARARRKGDFHTYGRPFLGAAYEVLVEIYESHLVRRELISSRLARRSSRATARSRRALRREFGGRYRLNPDGFADALRHATADFARLLALAWQRTRPGPATFARVAGNLVAADRRLAGGRYGRVIRRAFAQRGIAARSRRP
;
A
#
# COMPACT_ATOMS: atom_id res chain seq x y z
N MET A 1 -4.36 -2.20 17.19
CA MET A 1 -4.17 -0.77 17.52
C MET A 1 -5.46 -0.24 18.13
N ARG A 2 -5.46 0.30 19.37
CA ARG A 2 -6.67 0.97 19.91
C ARG A 2 -7.00 2.14 18.96
N GLY A 3 -8.17 2.10 18.32
CA GLY A 3 -8.62 3.14 17.38
C GLY A 3 -9.00 2.66 15.97
N PHE A 4 -8.49 1.52 15.50
CA PHE A 4 -8.86 0.92 14.20
C PHE A 4 -9.53 -0.46 14.33
N GLU A 5 -9.97 -0.80 15.54
CA GLU A 5 -10.63 -2.08 15.84
C GLU A 5 -12.08 -2.11 15.35
N LEU A 6 -12.65 -0.94 15.03
CA LEU A 6 -13.99 -0.82 14.48
C LEU A 6 -13.92 -0.67 12.96
N PRO A 7 -14.69 -1.45 12.21
CA PRO A 7 -14.75 -1.35 10.77
C PRO A 7 -15.30 0.00 10.34
N ARG A 8 -14.93 0.41 9.13
CA ARG A 8 -15.35 1.67 8.53
C ARG A 8 -16.10 1.40 7.25
N LEU A 9 -17.16 2.19 7.04
CA LEU A 9 -17.89 2.20 5.79
C LEU A 9 -17.01 2.82 4.71
N VAL A 10 -17.00 2.17 3.55
CA VAL A 10 -16.31 2.65 2.37
C VAL A 10 -17.37 2.90 1.30
N ARG A 11 -17.35 4.10 0.72
CA ARG A 11 -18.18 4.43 -0.45
C ARG A 11 -17.36 4.11 -1.70
N LEU A 12 -17.88 3.23 -2.53
CA LEU A 12 -17.26 2.83 -3.80
C LEU A 12 -17.81 3.68 -4.93
N ALA A 13 -17.02 3.89 -5.98
CA ALA A 13 -17.47 4.56 -7.20
C ALA A 13 -18.34 3.64 -8.07
N ALA A 14 -19.41 3.09 -7.49
CA ALA A 14 -20.35 2.18 -8.12
C ALA A 14 -21.80 2.64 -7.85
N PRO A 15 -22.69 2.60 -8.86
CA PRO A 15 -24.11 2.86 -8.64
C PRO A 15 -24.71 1.88 -7.61
N PRO A 16 -25.69 2.31 -6.79
CA PRO A 16 -26.44 1.40 -5.93
C PRO A 16 -26.98 0.21 -6.72
N GLY A 17 -26.82 -1.01 -6.18
CA GLY A 17 -27.26 -2.25 -6.83
C GLY A 17 -26.33 -2.78 -7.94
N ALA A 18 -25.28 -2.05 -8.34
CA ALA A 18 -24.33 -2.53 -9.35
C ALA A 18 -23.43 -3.68 -8.84
N ILE A 19 -23.32 -3.84 -7.52
CA ILE A 19 -22.56 -4.92 -6.87
C ILE A 19 -23.54 -6.05 -6.52
N ALA A 20 -23.41 -7.17 -7.23
CA ALA A 20 -24.29 -8.31 -7.08
C ALA A 20 -23.87 -9.24 -5.93
N ALA A 21 -24.73 -10.21 -5.60
CA ALA A 21 -24.55 -11.18 -4.53
C ALA A 21 -23.28 -12.03 -4.68
N GLY A 22 -22.66 -12.35 -3.53
CA GLY A 22 -21.28 -12.84 -3.46
C GLY A 22 -20.40 -11.76 -4.06
N PRO A 23 -20.16 -10.65 -3.32
CA PRO A 23 -19.84 -9.33 -3.85
C PRO A 23 -19.05 -9.40 -5.16
N ARG A 24 -19.71 -9.00 -6.24
CA ARG A 24 -19.17 -9.11 -7.59
C ARG A 24 -19.65 -7.96 -8.46
N ASP A 25 -18.77 -7.48 -9.32
CA ASP A 25 -19.08 -6.49 -10.36
C ASP A 25 -18.52 -6.95 -11.71
N GLY A 26 -18.42 -6.04 -12.67
CA GLY A 26 -17.82 -6.25 -13.99
C GLY A 26 -16.36 -6.77 -14.01
N ARG A 27 -15.61 -6.70 -12.90
CA ARG A 27 -14.16 -6.93 -12.86
C ARG A 27 -13.71 -7.88 -11.74
N LEU A 28 -14.30 -7.76 -10.56
CA LEU A 28 -13.96 -8.47 -9.34
C LEU A 28 -15.07 -9.46 -8.98
N GLN A 29 -14.69 -10.57 -8.35
CA GLN A 29 -15.63 -11.49 -7.72
C GLN A 29 -15.05 -12.05 -6.44
N VAL A 30 -15.87 -12.10 -5.39
CA VAL A 30 -15.52 -12.85 -4.19
C VAL A 30 -15.79 -14.33 -4.40
N VAL A 31 -14.80 -15.14 -4.06
CA VAL A 31 -14.89 -16.59 -3.99
C VAL A 31 -14.65 -17.00 -2.55
N ASP A 32 -15.73 -17.05 -1.77
CA ASP A 32 -15.71 -17.50 -0.37
C ASP A 32 -15.68 -19.03 -0.31
N ALA A 33 -14.51 -19.58 -0.64
CA ALA A 33 -14.27 -20.99 -0.79
C ALA A 33 -14.18 -21.72 0.56
N LEU A 34 -14.80 -22.90 0.66
CA LEU A 34 -14.72 -23.75 1.83
C LEU A 34 -13.63 -24.81 1.65
N HIS A 35 -12.85 -25.08 2.70
CA HIS A 35 -11.79 -26.10 2.72
C HIS A 35 -10.72 -25.99 1.62
N LYS A 36 -10.65 -24.84 0.95
CA LYS A 36 -9.73 -24.57 -0.15
C LYS A 36 -8.27 -24.66 0.32
N ALA A 37 -7.42 -25.38 -0.42
CA ALA A 37 -5.98 -25.18 -0.35
C ALA A 37 -5.55 -23.95 -1.18
N PRO A 38 -4.41 -23.31 -0.86
CA PRO A 38 -3.88 -22.22 -1.67
C PRO A 38 -3.73 -22.62 -3.13
N TYR A 39 -3.79 -21.68 -4.06
CA TYR A 39 -3.60 -22.02 -5.47
C TYR A 39 -2.20 -22.57 -5.77
N ARG A 40 -1.23 -22.29 -4.91
CA ARG A 40 0.15 -22.73 -5.02
C ARG A 40 0.69 -23.26 -3.69
N ARG A 41 1.71 -24.10 -3.75
CA ARG A 41 2.55 -24.42 -2.59
C ARG A 41 3.42 -23.21 -2.27
N LEU A 42 3.38 -22.72 -1.04
CA LEU A 42 4.20 -21.56 -0.64
C LEU A 42 5.70 -21.87 -0.69
N ALA A 43 6.09 -23.08 -0.30
CA ALA A 43 7.50 -23.50 -0.24
C ALA A 43 8.14 -23.64 -1.63
N THR A 44 7.42 -24.22 -2.60
CA THR A 44 7.97 -24.50 -3.94
C THR A 44 7.51 -23.51 -5.01
N GLY A 45 6.45 -22.75 -4.75
CA GLY A 45 5.80 -21.87 -5.73
C GLY A 45 4.97 -22.60 -6.79
N GLU A 46 4.95 -23.93 -6.79
CA GLU A 46 4.22 -24.76 -7.75
C GLU A 46 2.71 -24.63 -7.58
N TYR A 47 1.99 -24.57 -8.70
CA TYR A 47 0.53 -24.52 -8.68
C TYR A 47 -0.04 -25.87 -8.25
N LEU A 48 -0.93 -25.86 -7.25
CA LEU A 48 -1.82 -26.99 -6.96
C LEU A 48 -2.94 -27.03 -8.01
N TRP A 49 -3.44 -25.86 -8.40
CA TRP A 49 -4.30 -25.65 -9.56
C TRP A 49 -4.23 -24.18 -10.00
N ARG A 50 -4.71 -23.85 -11.20
CA ARG A 50 -4.76 -22.47 -11.70
C ARG A 50 -6.18 -21.91 -11.54
N PRO A 51 -6.35 -20.61 -11.24
CA PRO A 51 -7.65 -19.95 -11.31
C PRO A 51 -8.25 -20.08 -12.73
N PRO A 52 -9.58 -20.10 -12.88
CA PRO A 52 -10.57 -19.78 -11.83
C PRO A 52 -10.79 -20.91 -10.82
N TYR A 53 -11.33 -20.57 -9.64
CA TYR A 53 -11.68 -21.58 -8.64
C TYR A 53 -12.73 -22.51 -9.23
N PRO A 54 -12.60 -23.84 -9.15
CA PRO A 54 -13.49 -24.75 -9.85
C PRO A 54 -14.94 -24.54 -9.43
N ARG A 55 -15.87 -24.66 -10.38
CA ARG A 55 -17.29 -24.34 -10.15
C ARG A 55 -17.98 -25.32 -9.21
N GLY A 56 -17.60 -26.60 -9.26
CA GLY A 56 -18.17 -27.66 -8.40
C GLY A 56 -17.59 -27.72 -6.99
N GLU A 57 -16.55 -26.92 -6.70
CA GLU A 57 -15.91 -26.94 -5.38
C GLU A 57 -16.74 -26.16 -4.34
N PRO A 58 -16.77 -26.60 -3.07
CA PRO A 58 -17.58 -26.01 -2.02
C PRO A 58 -17.32 -24.51 -1.79
N ARG A 59 -18.40 -23.73 -1.65
CA ARG A 59 -18.37 -22.29 -1.34
C ARG A 59 -19.44 -21.94 -0.33
N ARG A 60 -19.23 -20.90 0.46
CA ARG A 60 -20.31 -20.31 1.28
C ARG A 60 -21.39 -19.73 0.37
N ARG A 61 -22.61 -19.65 0.92
CA ARG A 61 -23.74 -19.01 0.22
C ARG A 61 -23.36 -17.57 -0.15
N PRO A 62 -23.67 -17.11 -1.38
CA PRO A 62 -23.37 -15.75 -1.79
C PRO A 62 -24.04 -14.71 -0.87
N VAL A 63 -23.23 -13.84 -0.27
CA VAL A 63 -23.71 -12.73 0.57
C VAL A 63 -24.56 -11.80 -0.28
N ARG A 64 -25.75 -11.43 0.20
CA ARG A 64 -26.70 -10.57 -0.53
C ARG A 64 -26.55 -9.11 -0.08
N PRO A 65 -26.73 -8.13 -0.98
CA PRO A 65 -26.94 -6.75 -0.54
C PRO A 65 -28.34 -6.60 0.11
N ASN A 66 -28.52 -5.52 0.88
CA ASN A 66 -29.85 -5.09 1.35
C ASN A 66 -30.70 -4.52 0.19
N ALA A 67 -31.92 -4.08 0.50
CA ALA A 67 -32.86 -3.53 -0.48
C ALA A 67 -32.31 -2.31 -1.25
N GLN A 68 -31.40 -1.54 -0.64
CA GLN A 68 -30.74 -0.38 -1.24
C GLN A 68 -29.46 -0.74 -2.02
N GLY A 69 -29.10 -2.03 -2.09
CA GLY A 69 -27.89 -2.48 -2.79
C GLY A 69 -26.61 -2.37 -1.95
N HIS A 70 -26.70 -2.24 -0.63
CA HIS A 70 -25.56 -2.06 0.28
C HIS A 70 -25.26 -3.31 1.12
N PHE A 71 -24.00 -3.42 1.55
CA PHE A 71 -23.48 -4.52 2.39
C PHE A 71 -23.12 -4.05 3.81
N ASP A 72 -23.55 -2.85 4.20
CA ASP A 72 -23.30 -2.22 5.50
C ASP A 72 -24.09 -2.84 6.68
N HIS A 73 -25.10 -3.65 6.39
CA HIS A 73 -25.86 -4.44 7.36
C HIS A 73 -25.10 -5.66 7.93
N LEU A 74 -23.93 -5.99 7.39
CA LEU A 74 -23.19 -7.20 7.76
C LEU A 74 -22.46 -7.04 9.09
N ARG A 75 -22.61 -8.05 9.96
CA ARG A 75 -21.98 -8.06 11.28
C ARG A 75 -20.48 -8.33 11.20
N PRO A 76 -19.61 -7.48 11.77
CA PRO A 76 -18.16 -7.69 11.82
C PRO A 76 -17.79 -9.02 12.49
N GLY A 77 -16.65 -9.60 12.09
CA GLY A 77 -16.16 -10.90 12.57
C GLY A 77 -16.85 -12.12 11.95
N THR A 78 -17.83 -11.93 11.06
CA THR A 78 -18.49 -13.03 10.34
C THR A 78 -17.84 -13.29 8.98
N PRO A 79 -17.89 -14.53 8.44
CA PRO A 79 -17.42 -14.79 7.07
C PRO A 79 -18.11 -13.94 6.00
N ALA A 80 -19.40 -13.64 6.19
CA ALA A 80 -20.16 -12.77 5.30
C ALA A 80 -19.59 -11.34 5.27
N PHE A 81 -19.23 -10.81 6.45
CA PHE A 81 -18.53 -9.53 6.55
C PHE A 81 -17.16 -9.58 5.87
N SER A 82 -16.35 -10.62 6.09
CA SER A 82 -15.05 -10.76 5.40
C SER A 82 -15.20 -10.70 3.89
N ALA A 83 -16.16 -11.43 3.33
CA ALA A 83 -16.45 -11.42 1.90
C ALA A 83 -16.72 -10.00 1.37
N ALA A 84 -17.59 -9.25 2.03
CA ALA A 84 -17.90 -7.86 1.65
C ALA A 84 -16.73 -6.90 1.88
N ALA A 85 -16.02 -7.03 3.01
CA ALA A 85 -14.88 -6.21 3.38
C ALA A 85 -13.73 -6.38 2.38
N THR A 86 -13.41 -7.61 1.98
CA THR A 86 -12.36 -7.87 0.97
C THR A 86 -12.71 -7.24 -0.37
N PHE A 87 -13.98 -7.36 -0.80
CA PHE A 87 -14.44 -6.72 -2.03
C PHE A 87 -14.33 -5.21 -1.94
N ALA A 88 -14.86 -4.61 -0.88
CA ALA A 88 -14.87 -3.17 -0.69
C ALA A 88 -13.45 -2.61 -0.61
N ALA A 89 -12.54 -3.25 0.12
CA ALA A 89 -11.14 -2.86 0.20
C ALA A 89 -10.45 -2.94 -1.17
N ALA A 90 -10.59 -4.05 -1.89
CA ALA A 90 -9.97 -4.20 -3.21
C ALA A 90 -10.52 -3.20 -4.25
N ALA A 91 -11.84 -2.99 -4.26
CA ALA A 91 -12.48 -2.02 -5.13
C ALA A 91 -12.03 -0.58 -4.83
N CYS A 92 -12.00 -0.21 -3.54
CA CYS A 92 -11.53 1.10 -3.08
C CYS A 92 -10.08 1.39 -3.47
N VAL A 93 -9.18 0.42 -3.28
CA VAL A 93 -7.76 0.56 -3.66
C VAL A 93 -7.62 0.76 -5.17
N LEU A 94 -8.43 0.06 -5.98
CA LEU A 94 -8.46 0.27 -7.42
C LEU A 94 -9.00 1.67 -7.77
N ASP A 95 -10.10 2.12 -7.18
CA ASP A 95 -10.68 3.45 -7.43
C ASP A 95 -9.65 4.56 -7.13
N ILE A 96 -8.96 4.48 -6.00
CA ILE A 96 -7.91 5.43 -5.60
C ILE A 96 -6.78 5.48 -6.63
N TRP A 97 -6.24 4.32 -7.01
CA TRP A 97 -5.09 4.30 -7.91
C TRP A 97 -5.47 4.54 -9.37
N GLU A 98 -6.66 4.16 -9.81
CA GLU A 98 -7.19 4.49 -11.14
C GLU A 98 -7.40 6.00 -11.29
N HIS A 99 -7.83 6.69 -10.23
CA HIS A 99 -7.87 8.15 -10.18
C HIS A 99 -6.47 8.76 -10.43
N TYR A 100 -5.44 8.35 -9.68
CA TYR A 100 -4.09 8.91 -9.86
C TYR A 100 -3.40 8.49 -11.16
N LEU A 101 -3.75 7.32 -11.70
CA LEU A 101 -3.26 6.87 -13.00
C LEU A 101 -3.99 7.53 -14.17
N GLY A 102 -5.15 8.17 -13.93
CA GLY A 102 -5.99 8.81 -14.93
C GLY A 102 -6.66 7.83 -15.90
N ARG A 103 -6.75 6.55 -15.53
CA ARG A 103 -7.34 5.50 -16.38
C ARG A 103 -7.76 4.28 -15.58
N ARG A 104 -8.76 3.58 -16.11
CA ARG A 104 -9.11 2.24 -15.64
C ARG A 104 -8.01 1.23 -16.01
N LEU A 105 -7.63 0.41 -15.05
CA LEU A 105 -6.69 -0.69 -15.17
C LEU A 105 -7.37 -1.96 -15.66
N ARG A 106 -6.74 -2.60 -16.63
CA ARG A 106 -7.07 -3.96 -17.06
C ARG A 106 -6.23 -4.95 -16.25
N LEU A 107 -6.85 -5.57 -15.24
CA LEU A 107 -6.22 -6.62 -14.46
C LEU A 107 -5.92 -7.85 -15.33
N ARG A 108 -4.76 -8.48 -15.11
CA ARG A 108 -4.39 -9.70 -15.84
C ARG A 108 -5.12 -10.89 -15.23
N LEU A 109 -5.82 -11.65 -16.07
CA LEU A 109 -6.53 -12.87 -15.69
C LEU A 109 -5.85 -14.12 -16.28
N ASN A 110 -6.13 -15.29 -15.71
CA ASN A 110 -5.76 -16.58 -16.32
C ASN A 110 -6.69 -16.93 -17.48
N PRO A 111 -6.29 -17.89 -18.35
CA PRO A 111 -7.20 -18.46 -19.33
C PRO A 111 -8.50 -18.94 -18.66
N ARG A 112 -9.65 -18.73 -19.33
CA ARG A 112 -11.01 -19.11 -18.87
C ARG A 112 -11.54 -18.32 -17.66
N GLN A 113 -10.70 -17.51 -17.00
CA GLN A 113 -11.13 -16.63 -15.92
C GLN A 113 -11.80 -15.37 -16.49
N ARG A 114 -12.99 -15.03 -16.00
CA ARG A 114 -13.77 -13.86 -16.45
C ARG A 114 -13.62 -12.64 -15.55
N ARG A 115 -13.30 -12.85 -14.27
CA ARG A 115 -13.18 -11.83 -13.23
C ARG A 115 -12.01 -12.14 -12.34
N PHE A 116 -11.40 -11.11 -11.79
CA PHE A 116 -10.36 -11.23 -10.78
C PHE A 116 -10.95 -11.81 -9.49
N GLU A 117 -10.30 -12.82 -8.92
CA GLU A 117 -10.82 -13.54 -7.76
C GLU A 117 -10.26 -13.00 -6.45
N LEU A 118 -11.16 -12.66 -5.53
CA LEU A 118 -10.86 -12.28 -4.16
C LEU A 118 -11.26 -13.45 -3.25
N ILE A 119 -10.29 -14.07 -2.56
CA ILE A 119 -10.55 -15.26 -1.75
C ILE A 119 -10.28 -14.91 -0.28
N PRO A 120 -11.32 -14.58 0.50
CA PRO A 120 -11.16 -13.88 1.77
C PRO A 120 -10.59 -14.75 2.89
N ARG A 121 -10.84 -16.07 2.90
CA ARG A 121 -10.53 -16.93 4.05
C ARG A 121 -10.02 -18.29 3.60
N VAL A 122 -8.70 -18.47 3.59
CA VAL A 122 -8.01 -19.72 3.21
C VAL A 122 -7.21 -20.25 4.40
N PRO A 123 -7.78 -21.11 5.27
CA PRO A 123 -7.08 -21.60 6.47
C PRO A 123 -5.75 -22.28 6.17
N ARG A 124 -5.70 -23.05 5.07
CA ARG A 124 -4.48 -23.75 4.61
C ARG A 124 -3.37 -22.80 4.11
N LEU A 125 -3.66 -21.50 3.95
CA LEU A 125 -2.63 -20.50 3.65
C LEU A 125 -1.83 -20.12 4.92
N GLY A 126 -2.41 -20.33 6.10
CA GLY A 126 -1.78 -20.03 7.39
C GLY A 126 -1.65 -18.53 7.64
N ASP A 127 -0.55 -18.17 8.29
CA ASP A 127 -0.18 -16.79 8.62
C ASP A 127 0.41 -16.06 7.40
N ASN A 128 -0.40 -15.89 6.35
CA ASN A 128 0.03 -15.23 5.12
C ASN A 128 -1.14 -14.63 4.30
N ALA A 129 -0.80 -13.71 3.40
CA ALA A 129 -1.63 -13.27 2.29
C ALA A 129 -0.85 -13.49 0.99
N TYR A 130 -1.55 -13.69 -0.13
CA TYR A 130 -0.85 -13.99 -1.36
C TYR A 130 -1.54 -13.53 -2.64
N SER A 131 -0.73 -13.01 -3.57
CA SER A 131 -1.12 -12.56 -4.90
C SER A 131 -0.51 -13.40 -6.02
N GLY A 132 -1.34 -14.17 -6.71
CA GLY A 132 -0.97 -14.81 -7.98
C GLY A 132 -1.72 -14.18 -9.15
N VAL A 133 -1.32 -14.47 -10.40
CA VAL A 133 -1.99 -13.89 -11.59
C VAL A 133 -3.50 -14.14 -11.51
N GLY A 134 -4.32 -13.10 -11.62
CA GLY A 134 -5.78 -13.20 -11.60
C GLY A 134 -6.44 -13.37 -10.22
N TYR A 135 -5.69 -13.45 -9.11
CA TYR A 135 -6.30 -13.60 -7.79
C TYR A 135 -5.50 -12.97 -6.65
N VAL A 136 -6.18 -12.79 -5.53
CA VAL A 136 -5.58 -12.68 -4.20
C VAL A 136 -6.26 -13.66 -3.25
N GLU A 137 -5.50 -14.21 -2.32
CA GLU A 137 -6.00 -15.08 -1.26
C GLU A 137 -5.42 -14.70 0.09
N PHE A 138 -6.23 -14.84 1.14
CA PHE A 138 -5.89 -14.38 2.48
C PHE A 138 -6.06 -15.50 3.51
N GLY A 139 -5.06 -15.64 4.36
CA GLY A 139 -5.09 -16.48 5.54
C GLY A 139 -5.43 -15.66 6.77
N PHE A 140 -4.79 -16.01 7.88
CA PHE A 140 -5.15 -15.53 9.21
C PHE A 140 -3.91 -15.17 9.99
N ALA A 141 -3.88 -13.97 10.57
CA ALA A 141 -2.80 -13.55 11.45
C ALA A 141 -2.63 -14.54 12.60
N ASP A 142 -1.40 -14.98 12.87
CA ASP A 142 -1.07 -16.03 13.86
C ASP A 142 -1.88 -17.34 13.67
N ALA A 143 -2.36 -17.60 12.45
CA ALA A 143 -3.32 -18.64 12.13
C ALA A 143 -4.66 -18.58 12.92
N ASP A 144 -4.98 -17.44 13.54
CA ASP A 144 -6.21 -17.23 14.32
C ASP A 144 -7.41 -16.89 13.40
N PRO A 145 -8.45 -17.75 13.32
CA PRO A 145 -9.61 -17.50 12.49
C PRO A 145 -10.32 -16.17 12.76
N ARG A 146 -10.16 -15.57 13.95
CA ARG A 146 -10.74 -14.28 14.33
C ARG A 146 -10.02 -13.09 13.71
N GLN A 147 -8.83 -13.30 13.14
CA GLN A 147 -7.98 -12.25 12.57
C GLN A 147 -7.68 -12.50 11.08
N PRO A 148 -8.71 -12.54 10.21
CA PRO A 148 -8.50 -12.72 8.78
C PRO A 148 -7.79 -11.52 8.17
N TYR A 149 -6.72 -11.76 7.40
CA TYR A 149 -5.97 -10.69 6.74
C TYR A 149 -6.80 -9.88 5.75
N CYS A 150 -7.86 -10.48 5.21
CA CYS A 150 -8.73 -9.86 4.23
C CYS A 150 -9.62 -8.73 4.78
N GLU A 151 -9.69 -8.58 6.11
CA GLU A 151 -10.37 -7.47 6.80
C GLU A 151 -9.41 -6.31 7.11
N ASN A 152 -8.11 -6.48 6.84
CA ASN A 152 -7.11 -5.44 6.99
C ASN A 152 -6.87 -4.74 5.64
N LEU A 153 -7.26 -3.46 5.54
CA LEU A 153 -7.11 -2.67 4.32
C LEU A 153 -5.65 -2.63 3.85
N ASP A 154 -4.68 -2.50 4.76
CA ASP A 154 -3.27 -2.36 4.41
C ASP A 154 -2.78 -3.61 3.67
N VAL A 155 -3.21 -4.78 4.13
CA VAL A 155 -2.85 -6.08 3.56
C VAL A 155 -3.56 -6.29 2.23
N VAL A 156 -4.87 -6.03 2.15
CA VAL A 156 -5.60 -6.10 0.87
C VAL A 156 -5.01 -5.14 -0.16
N ALA A 157 -4.67 -3.92 0.24
CA ALA A 157 -4.07 -2.91 -0.62
C ALA A 157 -2.68 -3.31 -1.12
N HIS A 158 -1.87 -3.95 -0.27
CA HIS A 158 -0.58 -4.52 -0.67
C HIS A 158 -0.76 -5.59 -1.77
N GLU A 159 -1.63 -6.58 -1.51
CA GLU A 159 -1.87 -7.68 -2.44
C GLU A 159 -2.45 -7.19 -3.79
N VAL A 160 -3.45 -6.30 -3.73
CA VAL A 160 -4.01 -5.66 -4.93
C VAL A 160 -2.97 -4.77 -5.62
N GLY A 161 -2.06 -4.18 -4.86
CA GLY A 161 -0.93 -3.38 -5.34
C GLY A 161 -0.02 -4.13 -6.31
N HIS A 162 0.26 -5.41 -6.07
CA HIS A 162 1.01 -6.24 -7.04
C HIS A 162 0.33 -6.28 -8.42
N HIS A 163 -0.99 -6.30 -8.46
CA HIS A 163 -1.77 -6.34 -9.70
C HIS A 163 -1.86 -4.99 -10.39
N ILE A 164 -1.99 -3.92 -9.61
CA ILE A 164 -1.88 -2.54 -10.10
C ILE A 164 -0.52 -2.35 -10.78
N LEU A 165 0.57 -2.68 -10.07
CA LEU A 165 1.93 -2.53 -10.58
C LEU A 165 2.13 -3.37 -11.83
N ARG A 166 1.73 -4.64 -11.84
CA ARG A 166 1.82 -5.48 -13.04
C ARG A 166 1.10 -4.89 -14.26
N ALA A 167 -0.02 -4.20 -14.06
CA ALA A 167 -0.77 -3.53 -15.13
C ALA A 167 -0.12 -2.20 -15.59
N VAL A 168 0.74 -1.60 -14.76
CA VAL A 168 1.41 -0.32 -15.04
C VAL A 168 2.85 -0.52 -15.54
N ILE A 169 3.70 -1.17 -14.75
CA ILE A 169 5.14 -1.34 -15.04
C ILE A 169 5.43 -2.57 -15.92
N GLY A 170 4.48 -3.50 -16.03
CA GLY A 170 4.59 -4.71 -16.85
C GLY A 170 5.01 -5.97 -16.05
N ARG A 171 5.40 -7.02 -16.78
CA ARG A 171 5.84 -8.29 -16.19
C ARG A 171 7.27 -8.16 -15.66
N THR A 172 7.60 -8.99 -14.68
CA THR A 172 8.99 -9.17 -14.23
C THR A 172 9.83 -9.59 -15.44
N PRO A 173 10.93 -8.88 -15.74
CA PRO A 173 11.84 -9.23 -16.82
C PRO A 173 12.62 -10.50 -16.48
N ALA A 174 13.16 -11.16 -17.51
CA ALA A 174 14.16 -12.21 -17.33
C ALA A 174 15.54 -11.61 -17.02
N GLY A 175 16.45 -12.44 -16.51
CA GLY A 175 17.86 -12.09 -16.31
C GLY A 175 18.13 -11.25 -15.05
N GLU A 176 19.27 -10.56 -15.05
CA GLU A 176 19.88 -9.95 -13.85
C GLU A 176 19.03 -8.88 -13.16
N ALA A 177 18.12 -8.24 -13.91
CA ALA A 177 17.26 -7.19 -13.38
C ALA A 177 15.97 -7.72 -12.73
N ALA A 178 15.70 -9.04 -12.83
CA ALA A 178 14.50 -9.65 -12.26
C ALA A 178 14.39 -9.43 -10.74
N PHE A 179 15.52 -9.63 -10.04
CA PHE A 179 15.57 -9.53 -8.58
C PHE A 179 15.26 -8.11 -8.07
N GLU A 180 15.92 -7.10 -8.64
CA GLU A 180 15.68 -5.71 -8.23
C GLU A 180 14.28 -5.23 -8.66
N HIS A 181 13.78 -5.69 -9.81
CA HIS A 181 12.40 -5.45 -10.21
C HIS A 181 11.41 -6.03 -9.17
N GLN A 182 11.62 -7.27 -8.70
CA GLN A 182 10.78 -7.87 -7.66
C GLN A 182 10.86 -7.10 -6.34
N ALA A 183 12.08 -6.73 -5.92
CA ALA A 183 12.28 -5.92 -4.72
C ALA A 183 11.59 -4.55 -4.83
N HIS A 184 11.56 -3.95 -6.03
CA HIS A 184 10.79 -2.75 -6.29
C HIS A 184 9.28 -3.01 -6.23
N VAL A 185 8.78 -4.09 -6.82
CA VAL A 185 7.35 -4.44 -6.79
C VAL A 185 6.85 -4.61 -5.36
N GLU A 186 7.61 -5.27 -4.49
CA GLU A 186 7.28 -5.37 -3.05
C GLU A 186 7.23 -4.00 -2.37
N ALA A 187 8.29 -3.20 -2.51
CA ALA A 187 8.36 -1.88 -1.92
C ALA A 187 7.28 -0.93 -2.49
N ALA A 188 6.89 -1.10 -3.75
CA ALA A 188 5.86 -0.31 -4.40
C ALA A 188 4.45 -0.74 -3.99
N ALA A 189 4.20 -2.03 -3.72
CA ALA A 189 2.94 -2.52 -3.18
C ALA A 189 2.71 -1.97 -1.76
N ASP A 190 3.78 -1.86 -0.97
CA ASP A 190 3.81 -1.13 0.30
C ASP A 190 3.43 0.36 0.13
N LEU A 191 3.91 1.03 -0.92
CA LEU A 191 3.52 2.42 -1.23
C LEU A 191 2.07 2.54 -1.74
N VAL A 192 1.56 1.55 -2.46
CA VAL A 192 0.14 1.45 -2.84
C VAL A 192 -0.73 1.47 -1.60
N SER A 193 -0.37 0.62 -0.64
CA SER A 193 -1.04 0.51 0.66
C SER A 193 -0.97 1.81 1.45
N LEU A 194 0.23 2.40 1.59
CA LEU A 194 0.43 3.69 2.25
C LEU A 194 -0.45 4.81 1.69
N VAL A 195 -0.50 4.96 0.37
CA VAL A 195 -1.36 5.99 -0.25
C VAL A 195 -2.82 5.68 0.04
N ALA A 196 -3.26 4.43 -0.12
CA ALA A 196 -4.65 4.03 0.10
C ALA A 196 -5.13 4.32 1.52
N VAL A 197 -4.32 4.04 2.54
CA VAL A 197 -4.70 4.28 3.95
C VAL A 197 -4.78 5.78 4.27
N LEU A 198 -3.94 6.59 3.64
CA LEU A 198 -3.93 8.05 3.83
C LEU A 198 -5.12 8.77 3.15
N HIS A 199 -5.96 8.05 2.41
CA HIS A 199 -7.27 8.55 1.96
C HIS A 199 -8.35 8.52 3.04
N PHE A 200 -8.10 7.89 4.18
CA PHE A 200 -9.07 7.79 5.26
C PHE A 200 -8.82 8.87 6.33
N ASP A 201 -9.79 9.76 6.53
CA ASP A 201 -9.67 10.88 7.47
C ASP A 201 -9.36 10.44 8.90
N ARG A 202 -9.91 9.30 9.35
CA ARG A 202 -9.58 8.76 10.67
C ARG A 202 -8.11 8.35 10.77
N VAL A 203 -7.55 7.79 9.69
CA VAL A 203 -6.12 7.42 9.65
C VAL A 203 -5.27 8.68 9.72
N VAL A 204 -5.60 9.70 8.91
CA VAL A 204 -4.94 11.01 8.93
C VAL A 204 -5.00 11.65 10.32
N ALA A 205 -6.19 11.75 10.91
CA ALA A 205 -6.39 12.35 12.22
C ALA A 205 -5.59 11.60 13.31
N HIS A 206 -5.70 10.27 13.36
CA HIS A 206 -4.99 9.46 14.34
C HIS A 206 -3.47 9.55 14.18
N LEU A 207 -2.98 9.52 12.94
CA LEU A 207 -1.56 9.68 12.63
C LEU A 207 -1.04 11.03 13.14
N LEU A 208 -1.75 12.11 12.84
CA LEU A 208 -1.36 13.47 13.24
C LEU A 208 -1.44 13.66 14.76
N GLU A 209 -2.45 13.11 15.41
CA GLU A 209 -2.60 13.16 16.87
C GLU A 209 -1.45 12.43 17.57
N GLN A 210 -1.14 11.20 17.17
CA GLN A 210 -0.05 10.42 17.76
C GLN A 210 1.33 11.05 17.54
N THR A 211 1.56 11.56 16.33
CA THR A 211 2.83 12.18 15.95
C THR A 211 2.95 13.63 16.42
N ARG A 212 1.84 14.24 16.85
CA ARG A 212 1.71 15.68 17.10
C ARG A 212 2.15 16.50 15.87
N GLY A 213 1.71 16.06 14.69
CA GLY A 213 2.02 16.67 13.39
C GLY A 213 3.41 16.38 12.82
N LYS A 214 4.31 15.67 13.54
CA LYS A 214 5.67 15.37 13.07
C LYS A 214 5.81 13.93 12.54
N LEU A 215 5.69 13.76 11.23
CA LEU A 215 5.69 12.43 10.58
C LEU A 215 7.06 11.76 10.45
N HIS A 216 8.16 12.50 10.63
CA HIS A 216 9.52 11.94 10.61
C HIS A 216 9.84 11.17 11.91
N SER A 217 9.12 10.07 12.13
CA SER A 217 9.21 9.12 13.24
C SER A 217 8.54 7.81 12.86
N ARG A 218 8.76 6.75 13.64
CA ARG A 218 7.92 5.53 13.55
C ARG A 218 6.49 5.87 14.00
N ASN A 219 5.52 5.54 13.16
CA ASN A 219 4.09 5.85 13.28
C ASN A 219 3.25 4.90 12.40
N VAL A 220 1.91 5.04 12.41
CA VAL A 220 0.99 4.20 11.62
C VAL A 220 1.31 4.19 10.12
N ALA A 221 1.54 5.34 9.51
CA ALA A 221 1.90 5.43 8.08
C ALA A 221 3.26 4.81 7.76
N SER A 222 4.18 4.74 8.72
CA SER A 222 5.46 4.07 8.52
C SER A 222 5.36 2.56 8.69
N ARG A 223 4.28 2.01 9.25
CA ARG A 223 4.12 0.58 9.52
C ARG A 223 3.22 -0.04 8.47
N ILE A 224 3.58 -1.22 7.99
CA ILE A 224 2.82 -1.92 6.95
C ILE A 224 2.50 -3.32 7.44
N GLY A 225 1.24 -3.72 7.29
CA GLY A 225 0.73 -5.02 7.72
C GLY A 225 0.75 -5.18 9.25
N GLU A 226 0.25 -4.19 10.01
CA GLU A 226 0.12 -4.32 11.48
C GLU A 226 -1.06 -5.24 11.84
N PHE A 227 -0.84 -6.24 12.69
CA PHE A 227 -1.88 -7.11 13.27
C PHE A 227 -1.65 -7.38 14.77
N ARG A 228 -2.66 -7.92 15.47
CA ARG A 228 -2.56 -8.23 16.91
C ARG A 228 -2.15 -9.69 17.10
N SER A 229 -1.20 -9.93 18.00
CA SER A 229 -0.96 -11.23 18.60
C SER A 229 -1.39 -11.20 20.06
N GLU A 230 -2.05 -12.24 20.57
CA GLU A 230 -2.43 -12.38 21.98
C GLU A 230 -1.21 -12.52 22.91
N TRP A 231 -0.07 -12.97 22.38
CA TRP A 231 1.13 -13.30 23.17
C TRP A 231 2.21 -12.21 23.17
N SER A 232 2.32 -11.40 22.11
CA SER A 232 3.45 -10.45 21.95
C SER A 232 3.06 -8.97 21.86
N GLY A 233 1.77 -8.65 21.70
CA GLY A 233 1.34 -7.25 21.60
C GLY A 233 1.90 -6.53 20.36
N ARG A 234 1.20 -6.70 19.23
CA ARG A 234 1.44 -6.08 17.91
C ARG A 234 2.63 -6.67 17.13
N LEU A 235 2.32 -7.33 16.04
CA LEU A 235 3.28 -7.69 15.00
C LEU A 235 3.14 -6.69 13.85
N GLU A 236 4.26 -6.07 13.47
CA GLU A 236 4.38 -5.26 12.26
C GLU A 236 5.21 -6.06 11.26
N ALA A 237 4.67 -6.32 10.07
CA ALA A 237 5.42 -7.05 9.05
C ALA A 237 6.65 -6.23 8.58
N ARG A 238 6.48 -4.92 8.33
CA ARG A 238 7.56 -4.02 7.88
C ARG A 238 7.39 -2.59 8.38
N THR A 239 8.51 -1.85 8.45
CA THR A 239 8.54 -0.38 8.68
C THR A 239 9.26 0.33 7.54
N ALA A 240 8.66 1.40 7.00
CA ALA A 240 9.23 2.33 6.03
C ALA A 240 10.13 3.40 6.69
N PHE A 241 10.02 3.64 8.00
CA PHE A 241 10.86 4.59 8.71
C PHE A 241 12.18 3.95 9.16
N HIS A 242 13.20 4.02 8.33
CA HIS A 242 14.58 3.62 8.62
C HIS A 242 15.59 4.33 7.68
N ASP A 243 16.86 4.22 8.01
CA ASP A 243 18.01 4.81 7.30
C ASP A 243 18.87 3.80 6.52
N LYS A 244 18.46 2.52 6.49
CA LYS A 244 19.15 1.46 5.73
C LYS A 244 19.44 1.86 4.28
N ARG A 245 20.67 1.64 3.86
CA ARG A 245 21.22 1.83 2.51
C ARG A 245 21.28 0.50 1.76
N LEU A 246 21.49 0.55 0.45
CA LEU A 246 21.72 -0.66 -0.35
C LEU A 246 22.92 -1.49 0.13
N ALA A 247 23.98 -0.84 0.63
CA ALA A 247 25.14 -1.51 1.21
C ALA A 247 24.75 -2.37 2.43
N ASP A 248 23.87 -1.87 3.29
CA ASP A 248 23.43 -2.55 4.52
C ASP A 248 22.59 -3.80 4.24
N VAL A 249 21.96 -3.86 3.07
CA VAL A 249 21.11 -4.99 2.63
C VAL A 249 21.73 -5.82 1.52
N ALA A 250 23.02 -5.62 1.20
CA ALA A 250 23.70 -6.34 0.12
C ALA A 250 23.66 -7.88 0.30
N ARG A 251 23.66 -8.38 1.54
CA ARG A 251 23.51 -9.81 1.84
C ARG A 251 22.13 -10.37 1.44
N ALA A 252 21.08 -9.55 1.45
CA ALA A 252 19.73 -9.97 1.07
C ALA A 252 19.68 -10.39 -0.41
N ARG A 253 20.41 -9.68 -1.29
CA ARG A 253 20.55 -10.04 -2.70
C ARG A 253 21.14 -11.44 -2.89
N ARG A 254 22.20 -11.77 -2.15
CA ARG A 254 22.84 -13.10 -2.19
C ARG A 254 21.92 -14.21 -1.71
N LYS A 255 20.99 -13.91 -0.80
CA LYS A 255 20.02 -14.86 -0.24
C LYS A 255 18.71 -14.95 -1.04
N GLY A 256 18.55 -14.18 -2.11
CA GLY A 256 17.27 -14.10 -2.82
C GLY A 256 16.15 -13.41 -2.04
N ASP A 257 16.46 -12.67 -0.97
CA ASP A 257 15.48 -11.96 -0.15
C ASP A 257 15.20 -10.56 -0.73
N PHE A 258 14.31 -10.51 -1.72
CA PHE A 258 13.91 -9.26 -2.36
C PHE A 258 13.10 -8.34 -1.43
N HIS A 259 12.43 -8.88 -0.40
CA HIS A 259 11.69 -8.08 0.59
C HIS A 259 12.64 -7.19 1.40
N THR A 260 13.71 -7.79 1.96
CA THR A 260 14.72 -7.01 2.70
C THR A 260 15.47 -6.07 1.77
N TYR A 261 15.74 -6.49 0.53
CA TYR A 261 16.44 -5.67 -0.45
C TYR A 261 15.66 -4.42 -0.90
N GLY A 262 14.32 -4.48 -0.91
CA GLY A 262 13.44 -3.35 -1.25
C GLY A 262 13.39 -2.23 -0.21
N ARG A 263 13.80 -2.50 1.03
CA ARG A 263 13.67 -1.57 2.16
C ARG A 263 14.29 -0.18 1.91
N PRO A 264 15.54 -0.04 1.41
CA PRO A 264 16.11 1.28 1.12
C PRO A 264 15.24 2.11 0.17
N PHE A 265 14.64 1.50 -0.86
CA PHE A 265 13.74 2.20 -1.77
C PHE A 265 12.48 2.70 -1.05
N LEU A 266 11.82 1.84 -0.28
CA LEU A 266 10.63 2.19 0.50
C LEU A 266 10.91 3.36 1.46
N GLY A 267 12.04 3.31 2.17
CA GLY A 267 12.42 4.37 3.10
C GLY A 267 12.69 5.72 2.41
N ALA A 268 13.29 5.72 1.21
CA ALA A 268 13.47 6.95 0.42
C ALA A 268 12.13 7.54 0.01
N ALA A 269 11.22 6.71 -0.50
CA ALA A 269 9.92 7.14 -0.96
C ALA A 269 9.06 7.70 0.19
N TYR A 270 9.10 7.08 1.37
CA TYR A 270 8.45 7.60 2.58
C TYR A 270 9.02 8.96 3.01
N GLU A 271 10.35 9.14 2.98
CA GLU A 271 10.96 10.45 3.29
C GLU A 271 10.51 11.54 2.29
N VAL A 272 10.39 11.20 1.00
CA VAL A 272 9.85 12.12 -0.01
C VAL A 272 8.43 12.56 0.35
N LEU A 273 7.53 11.64 0.72
CA LEU A 273 6.18 12.00 1.17
C LEU A 273 6.19 12.95 2.38
N VAL A 274 7.00 12.64 3.41
CA VAL A 274 7.11 13.46 4.62
C VAL A 274 7.60 14.87 4.29
N GLU A 275 8.55 15.01 3.38
CA GLU A 275 9.08 16.32 2.99
C GLU A 275 8.14 17.11 2.06
N ILE A 276 7.36 16.44 1.21
CA ILE A 276 6.26 17.09 0.47
C ILE A 276 5.24 17.65 1.47
N TYR A 277 4.89 16.88 2.51
CA TYR A 277 4.03 17.32 3.60
C TYR A 277 4.57 18.53 4.34
N GLU A 278 5.83 18.49 4.79
CA GLU A 278 6.44 19.64 5.46
C GLU A 278 6.54 20.86 4.54
N SER A 279 6.72 20.68 3.22
CA SER A 279 6.67 21.76 2.24
C SER A 279 5.28 22.41 2.17
N HIS A 280 4.20 21.62 2.22
CA HIS A 280 2.83 22.15 2.30
C HIS A 280 2.58 22.90 3.61
N LEU A 281 3.08 22.40 4.74
CA LEU A 281 2.98 23.11 6.02
C LEU A 281 3.68 24.48 5.98
N VAL A 282 4.87 24.56 5.37
CA VAL A 282 5.60 25.83 5.22
C VAL A 282 4.84 26.81 4.32
N ARG A 283 4.30 26.34 3.19
CA ARG A 283 3.55 27.18 2.24
C ARG A 283 2.24 27.73 2.82
N ARG A 284 1.65 27.01 3.78
CA ARG A 284 0.46 27.42 4.54
C ARG A 284 0.81 28.19 5.81
N GLU A 285 2.10 28.50 6.02
CA GLU A 285 2.62 29.21 7.21
C GLU A 285 2.33 28.49 8.54
N LEU A 286 1.97 27.21 8.47
CA LEU A 286 1.69 26.36 9.63
C LEU A 286 2.96 26.03 10.40
N ILE A 287 4.11 25.96 9.71
CA ILE A 287 5.44 25.86 10.34
C ILE A 287 6.42 26.79 9.63
N SER A 288 7.49 27.19 10.32
CA SER A 288 8.56 27.98 9.70
C SER A 288 9.43 27.11 8.78
N SER A 289 10.02 27.73 7.76
CA SER A 289 11.01 27.07 6.90
C SER A 289 12.24 26.58 7.70
N ARG A 290 12.58 27.27 8.80
CA ARG A 290 13.64 26.87 9.75
C ARG A 290 13.29 25.58 10.48
N LEU A 291 12.03 25.40 10.90
CA LEU A 291 11.56 24.19 11.57
C LEU A 291 11.61 22.98 10.61
N ALA A 292 11.11 23.12 9.38
CA ALA A 292 11.17 22.07 8.35
C ALA A 292 12.63 21.65 8.03
N ARG A 293 13.55 22.61 7.85
CA ARG A 293 14.98 22.31 7.63
C ARG A 293 15.63 21.54 8.78
N ARG A 294 15.22 21.81 10.03
CA ARG A 294 15.71 21.06 11.21
C ARG A 294 15.09 19.67 11.30
N SER A 295 13.84 19.50 10.86
CA SER A 295 13.15 18.20 10.84
C SER A 295 13.84 17.20 9.91
N SER A 296 14.14 17.61 8.68
CA SER A 296 14.84 16.78 7.68
C SER A 296 16.29 16.42 8.05
N ARG A 297 16.88 17.08 9.05
CA ARG A 297 18.23 16.83 9.57
C ARG A 297 18.21 16.32 11.01
N ALA A 298 17.06 15.83 11.49
CA ALA A 298 16.86 15.51 12.89
C ALA A 298 17.74 14.34 13.36
N THR A 299 18.70 14.63 14.23
CA THR A 299 19.43 13.61 15.01
C THR A 299 18.53 13.02 16.09
N ALA A 300 18.88 11.83 16.62
CA ALA A 300 18.15 11.21 17.73
C ALA A 300 17.93 12.17 18.92
N ARG A 301 18.96 12.95 19.28
CA ARG A 301 18.93 13.95 20.36
C ARG A 301 17.93 15.10 20.11
N SER A 302 17.75 15.50 18.85
CA SER A 302 16.85 16.61 18.48
C SER A 302 15.37 16.22 18.34
N ARG A 303 15.06 14.92 18.19
CA ARG A 303 13.70 14.44 17.86
C ARG A 303 12.64 14.88 18.88
N ARG A 304 12.95 14.83 20.18
CA ARG A 304 12.01 15.21 21.26
C ARG A 304 11.70 16.71 21.22
N ALA A 305 12.71 17.55 21.02
CA ALA A 305 12.53 19.00 20.92
C ALA A 305 11.70 19.37 19.68
N LEU A 306 12.02 18.79 18.52
CA LEU A 306 11.27 19.00 17.29
C LEU A 306 9.82 18.54 17.41
N ARG A 307 9.57 17.38 18.04
CA ARG A 307 8.18 16.91 18.28
C ARG A 307 7.39 17.89 19.16
N ARG A 308 8.01 18.53 20.15
CA ARG A 308 7.35 19.57 20.96
C ARG A 308 7.02 20.81 20.14
N GLU A 309 7.96 21.25 19.30
CA GLU A 309 7.78 22.43 18.46
C GLU A 309 6.68 22.23 17.41
N PHE A 310 6.71 21.09 16.70
CA PHE A 310 5.62 20.67 15.81
C PHE A 310 4.29 20.54 16.57
N GLY A 311 4.29 19.93 17.75
CA GLY A 311 3.08 19.79 18.56
C GLY A 311 2.50 21.14 19.02
N GLY A 312 3.35 22.14 19.28
CA GLY A 312 2.92 23.51 19.53
C GLY A 312 2.17 24.09 18.33
N ARG A 313 2.71 23.93 17.12
CA ARG A 313 2.09 24.41 15.87
C ARG A 313 0.83 23.63 15.50
N TYR A 314 0.85 22.31 15.65
CA TYR A 314 -0.28 21.43 15.38
C TYR A 314 -1.50 21.79 16.23
N ARG A 315 -1.31 22.08 17.53
CA ARG A 315 -2.42 22.48 18.41
C ARG A 315 -3.11 23.77 17.99
N LEU A 316 -2.42 24.67 17.30
CA LEU A 316 -3.00 25.93 16.82
C LEU A 316 -3.86 25.73 15.58
N ASN A 317 -3.55 24.72 14.74
CA ASN A 317 -4.31 24.45 13.52
C ASN A 317 -4.22 22.97 13.10
N PRO A 318 -4.98 22.06 13.75
CA PRO A 318 -5.00 20.64 13.41
C PRO A 318 -5.51 20.37 11.98
N ASP A 319 -6.54 21.10 11.55
CA ASP A 319 -7.17 20.91 10.24
C ASP A 319 -6.23 21.30 9.09
N GLY A 320 -5.46 22.38 9.25
CA GLY A 320 -4.44 22.78 8.30
C GLY A 320 -3.33 21.73 8.14
N PHE A 321 -2.98 21.01 9.22
CA PHE A 321 -2.06 19.88 9.16
C PHE A 321 -2.68 18.69 8.42
N ALA A 322 -3.95 18.39 8.66
CA ALA A 322 -4.69 17.35 7.95
C ALA A 322 -4.75 17.64 6.44
N ASP A 323 -5.09 18.88 6.06
CA ASP A 323 -5.12 19.32 4.68
C ASP A 323 -3.74 19.29 4.01
N ALA A 324 -2.69 19.69 4.71
CA ALA A 324 -1.33 19.59 4.20
C ALA A 324 -0.94 18.13 3.91
N LEU A 325 -1.35 17.19 4.77
CA LEU A 325 -1.09 15.76 4.56
C LEU A 325 -1.91 15.19 3.40
N ARG A 326 -3.19 15.55 3.27
CA ARG A 326 -4.03 15.15 2.13
C ARG A 326 -3.43 15.62 0.80
N HIS A 327 -3.01 16.88 0.72
CA HIS A 327 -2.35 17.41 -0.48
C HIS A 327 -1.01 16.73 -0.75
N ALA A 328 -0.23 16.44 0.28
CA ALA A 328 1.04 15.73 0.12
C ALA A 328 0.85 14.31 -0.39
N THR A 329 -0.13 13.57 0.14
CA THR A 329 -0.50 12.24 -0.35
C THR A 329 -0.90 12.29 -1.81
N ALA A 330 -1.73 13.27 -2.21
CA ALA A 330 -2.15 13.42 -3.60
C ALA A 330 -0.99 13.74 -4.54
N ASP A 331 -0.11 14.68 -4.17
CA ASP A 331 1.08 15.00 -4.97
C ASP A 331 2.02 13.80 -5.08
N PHE A 332 2.28 13.11 -3.97
CA PHE A 332 3.13 11.92 -3.93
C PHE A 332 2.57 10.77 -4.79
N ALA A 333 1.27 10.51 -4.71
CA ALA A 333 0.61 9.49 -5.50
C ALA A 333 0.67 9.80 -7.01
N ARG A 334 0.49 11.06 -7.42
CA ARG A 334 0.66 11.49 -8.83
C ARG A 334 2.09 11.32 -9.31
N LEU A 335 3.09 11.63 -8.47
CA LEU A 335 4.50 11.42 -8.79
C LEU A 335 4.80 9.92 -9.01
N LEU A 336 4.34 9.06 -8.11
CA LEU A 336 4.49 7.60 -8.22
C LEU A 336 3.80 7.07 -9.47
N ALA A 337 2.54 7.43 -9.70
CA ALA A 337 1.75 7.03 -10.86
C ALA A 337 2.48 7.35 -12.17
N LEU A 338 2.93 8.59 -12.35
CA LEU A 338 3.64 9.00 -13.56
C LEU A 338 5.04 8.35 -13.66
N ALA A 339 5.74 8.17 -12.54
CA ALA A 339 7.04 7.51 -12.53
C ALA A 339 6.94 6.04 -12.96
N TRP A 340 5.95 5.31 -12.46
CA TRP A 340 5.68 3.93 -12.82
C TRP A 340 5.23 3.77 -14.27
N GLN A 341 4.38 4.67 -14.78
CA GLN A 341 3.98 4.67 -16.19
C GLN A 341 5.19 4.82 -17.13
N ARG A 342 6.19 5.62 -16.73
CA ARG A 342 7.45 5.82 -17.48
C ARG A 342 8.47 4.69 -17.32
N THR A 343 8.23 3.73 -16.44
CA THR A 343 9.13 2.59 -16.24
C THR A 343 8.96 1.53 -17.34
N ARG A 344 7.84 1.52 -18.05
CA ARG A 344 7.59 0.60 -19.17
C ARG A 344 8.15 1.15 -20.50
N PRO A 345 8.69 0.31 -21.41
CA PRO A 345 9.06 -1.09 -21.24
C PRO A 345 10.44 -1.22 -20.58
N GLY A 346 10.59 -2.15 -19.63
CA GLY A 346 11.88 -2.55 -19.06
C GLY A 346 11.87 -2.68 -17.54
N PRO A 347 13.01 -3.06 -16.94
CA PRO A 347 13.07 -3.36 -15.51
C PRO A 347 12.82 -2.12 -14.66
N ALA A 348 12.12 -2.31 -13.55
CA ALA A 348 11.89 -1.30 -12.54
C ALA A 348 13.05 -1.30 -11.52
N THR A 349 14.27 -1.03 -11.99
CA THR A 349 15.42 -0.86 -11.08
C THR A 349 15.23 0.39 -10.23
N PHE A 350 15.81 0.41 -9.02
CA PHE A 350 15.61 1.51 -8.09
C PHE A 350 16.10 2.84 -8.66
N ALA A 351 17.26 2.84 -9.33
CA ALA A 351 17.80 4.02 -9.97
C ALA A 351 16.90 4.56 -11.09
N ARG A 352 16.34 3.67 -11.92
CA ARG A 352 15.42 4.07 -13.01
C ARG A 352 14.14 4.68 -12.43
N VAL A 353 13.51 4.03 -11.45
CA VAL A 353 12.28 4.53 -10.85
C VAL A 353 12.52 5.86 -10.12
N ALA A 354 13.64 6.00 -9.39
CA ALA A 354 14.02 7.26 -8.75
C ALA A 354 14.28 8.38 -9.78
N GLY A 355 14.92 8.07 -10.91
CA GLY A 355 15.06 8.99 -12.04
C GLY A 355 13.72 9.40 -12.66
N ASN A 356 12.79 8.45 -12.78
CA ASN A 356 11.43 8.69 -13.27
C ASN A 356 10.61 9.57 -12.30
N LEU A 357 10.81 9.43 -10.98
CA LEU A 357 10.21 10.32 -9.97
C LEU A 357 10.69 11.76 -10.14
N VAL A 358 11.98 11.97 -10.35
CA VAL A 358 12.55 13.31 -10.65
C VAL A 358 11.93 13.88 -11.93
N ALA A 359 11.78 13.07 -12.98
CA ALA A 359 11.16 13.51 -14.22
C ALA A 359 9.65 13.77 -14.07
N ALA A 360 8.96 13.03 -13.19
CA ALA A 360 7.57 13.25 -12.86
C ALA A 360 7.38 14.58 -12.12
N ASP A 361 8.25 14.87 -11.15
CA ASP A 361 8.25 16.13 -10.41
C ASP A 361 8.47 17.35 -11.31
N ARG A 362 9.40 17.28 -12.26
CA ARG A 362 9.56 18.34 -13.27
C ARG A 362 8.28 18.60 -14.06
N ARG A 363 7.58 17.54 -14.46
CA ARG A 363 6.36 17.64 -15.29
C ARG A 363 5.14 18.12 -14.49
N LEU A 364 4.97 17.64 -13.26
CA LEU A 364 3.74 17.85 -12.48
C LEU A 364 3.85 19.03 -11.50
N ALA A 365 5.05 19.32 -11.00
CA ALA A 365 5.27 20.30 -9.95
C ALA A 365 6.40 21.30 -10.28
N GLY A 366 6.82 21.38 -11.55
CA GLY A 366 7.86 22.31 -12.00
C GLY A 366 9.23 22.05 -11.37
N GLY A 367 9.49 20.85 -10.86
CA GLY A 367 10.77 20.51 -10.23
C GLY A 367 10.85 20.85 -8.74
N ARG A 368 9.73 21.24 -8.12
CA ARG A 368 9.65 21.68 -6.72
C ARG A 368 10.25 20.68 -5.74
N TYR A 369 10.03 19.38 -5.96
CA TYR A 369 10.46 18.31 -5.05
C TYR A 369 11.78 17.66 -5.49
N GLY A 370 12.37 18.06 -6.62
CA GLY A 370 13.49 17.35 -7.23
C GLY A 370 14.75 17.29 -6.37
N ARG A 371 15.00 18.33 -5.55
CA ARG A 371 16.10 18.31 -4.56
C ARG A 371 15.86 17.28 -3.46
N VAL A 372 14.63 17.21 -2.96
CA VAL A 372 14.20 16.27 -1.92
C VAL A 372 14.32 14.83 -2.42
N ILE A 373 13.73 14.55 -3.59
CA ILE A 373 13.78 13.22 -4.22
C ILE A 373 15.22 12.77 -4.39
N ARG A 374 16.09 13.60 -5.00
CA ARG A 374 17.50 13.24 -5.20
C ARG A 374 18.23 12.97 -3.89
N ARG A 375 18.02 13.81 -2.87
CA ARG A 375 18.67 13.65 -1.56
C ARG A 375 18.24 12.35 -0.88
N ALA A 376 16.93 12.11 -0.78
CA ALA A 376 16.38 10.95 -0.09
C ALA A 376 16.94 9.65 -0.70
N PHE A 377 16.90 9.50 -2.03
CA PHE A 377 17.44 8.31 -2.71
C PHE A 377 18.98 8.21 -2.60
N ALA A 378 19.72 9.32 -2.74
CA ALA A 378 21.18 9.31 -2.64
C ALA A 378 21.66 8.86 -1.25
N GLN A 379 20.99 9.28 -0.18
CA GLN A 379 21.31 8.84 1.20
C GLN A 379 21.17 7.32 1.39
N ARG A 380 20.39 6.63 0.54
CA ARG A 380 20.22 5.16 0.54
C ARG A 380 21.11 4.46 -0.47
N GLY A 381 22.00 5.18 -1.15
CA GLY A 381 22.87 4.64 -2.20
C GLY A 381 22.16 4.41 -3.54
N ILE A 382 21.02 5.06 -3.78
CA ILE A 382 20.23 4.93 -5.02
C ILE A 382 20.42 6.20 -5.86
N ALA A 383 20.93 6.05 -7.07
CA ALA A 383 21.14 7.18 -7.98
C ALA A 383 19.83 7.63 -8.65
N ALA A 384 19.34 8.83 -8.31
CA ALA A 384 18.14 9.43 -8.91
C ALA A 384 18.50 10.37 -10.08
N ARG A 385 19.03 9.81 -11.17
CA ARG A 385 19.40 10.59 -12.38
C ARG A 385 18.25 10.56 -13.38
N SER A 386 17.70 11.71 -13.73
CA SER A 386 16.80 11.81 -14.88
C SER A 386 17.61 11.69 -16.17
N ARG A 387 17.23 10.82 -17.10
CA ARG A 387 17.74 10.95 -18.48
C ARG A 387 17.30 12.34 -18.98
N ARG A 388 18.23 13.13 -19.53
CA ARG A 388 17.83 14.33 -20.29
C ARG A 388 16.97 13.86 -21.47
N PRO A 389 15.92 14.61 -21.84
CA PRO A 389 15.09 14.27 -23.00
C PRO A 389 15.95 14.07 -24.24
#